data_AF-A0A895ZBF7-F1
#
_entry.id   AF-A0A895ZBF7-F1
#
_cell.length_a   1.000
_cell.length_b   1.000
_cell.length_c   1.000
_cell.angle_alpha   90.00
_cell.angle_beta   90.00
_cell.angle_gamma   90.00
#
_symmetry.space_group_name_H-M   'P 1'
#
loop_
_entity.id
_entity.type
_entity.pdbx_description
1 polymer ?
#
loop_
_entity_poly.entity_id
_entity_poly.type
_entity_poly.pdbx_seq_one_letter_code
_entity_poly.pdbx_strand_id
1 'polypeptide(L)'
;MFEFLRSYIIYLAILSGSIGLISLHKLPGNKAKFLVLLIWFSALTEVVGYFFTQWTGLLNYYVYNFYMFVSFSAYILLLRSLLQKQTNRISAVLFLMLFIISFFLNILYYKKDINHSFTYSFAVGVIVVMMLSCLYLVEIFNSNKILNFKKSVFFWYILGILVFHVPVLPFMLAIKWFLIKQDESVFSLVLFILNFLAHSCYIIGFVWSEKKYNY
;
A
#
# COMPACT_ATOMS: atom_id res chain seq x y z
N MET A 1 -26.37 4.36 0.42
CA MET A 1 -26.32 5.46 1.43
C MET A 1 -24.89 5.93 1.70
N PHE A 2 -23.88 5.06 1.68
CA PHE A 2 -22.48 5.38 2.01
C PHE A 2 -21.53 5.51 0.82
N GLU A 3 -22.03 5.51 -0.42
CA GLU A 3 -21.21 5.63 -1.64
C GLU A 3 -20.32 6.89 -1.65
N PHE A 4 -20.81 7.98 -1.04
CA PHE A 4 -20.04 9.22 -0.93
C PHE A 4 -18.73 9.06 -0.16
N LEU A 5 -18.61 8.10 0.77
CA LEU A 5 -17.43 7.93 1.62
C LEU A 5 -16.16 7.70 0.81
N ARG A 6 -16.26 7.07 -0.37
CA ARG A 6 -15.12 6.84 -1.25
C ARG A 6 -14.46 8.16 -1.69
N SER A 7 -15.25 9.20 -1.92
CA SER A 7 -14.74 10.52 -2.29
C SER A 7 -13.92 11.19 -1.15
N TYR A 8 -14.11 10.76 0.10
CA TYR A 8 -13.39 11.33 1.24
C TYR A 8 -12.01 10.72 1.48
N ILE A 9 -11.68 9.61 0.80
CA ILE A 9 -10.38 8.93 0.93
C ILE A 9 -9.23 9.87 0.53
N ILE A 10 -9.43 10.71 -0.48
CA ILE A 10 -8.44 11.69 -0.91
C ILE A 10 -8.05 12.66 0.21
N TYR A 11 -9.01 13.09 1.04
CA TYR A 11 -8.73 14.01 2.14
C TYR A 11 -7.89 13.37 3.24
N LEU A 12 -8.05 12.06 3.48
CA LEU A 12 -7.20 11.30 4.41
C LEU A 12 -5.75 11.22 3.89
N ALA A 13 -5.59 10.99 2.59
CA ALA A 13 -4.27 10.97 1.94
C ALA A 13 -3.60 12.35 1.97
N ILE A 14 -4.34 13.42 1.66
CA ILE A 14 -3.82 14.80 1.71
C ILE A 14 -3.44 15.18 3.14
N LEU A 15 -4.27 14.84 4.14
CA LEU A 15 -4.00 15.13 5.55
C LEU A 15 -2.70 14.44 6.01
N SER A 16 -2.60 13.13 5.82
CA SER A 16 -1.41 12.36 6.21
C SER A 16 -0.16 12.76 5.42
N GLY A 17 -0.29 13.04 4.12
CA GLY A 17 0.78 13.54 3.26
C GLY A 17 1.29 14.93 3.70
N SER A 18 0.39 15.82 4.10
CA SER A 18 0.74 17.16 4.62
C SER A 18 1.46 17.07 5.96
N ILE A 19 0.98 16.24 6.88
CA ILE A 19 1.67 15.98 8.15
C ILE A 19 3.05 15.35 7.90
N GLY A 20 3.17 14.46 6.91
CA GLY A 20 4.44 13.90 6.46
C GLY A 20 5.42 14.96 5.94
N LEU A 21 4.93 15.92 5.13
CA LEU A 21 5.74 17.05 4.65
C LEU A 21 6.25 17.93 5.79
N ILE A 22 5.38 18.28 6.75
CA ILE A 22 5.77 19.08 7.92
C ILE A 22 6.82 18.33 8.76
N SER A 23 6.67 17.01 8.87
CA SER A 23 7.56 16.14 9.65
C SER A 23 8.85 15.75 8.92
N LEU A 24 9.12 16.24 7.70
CA LEU A 24 10.32 15.90 6.91
C LEU A 24 11.64 16.10 7.66
N HIS A 25 11.70 17.10 8.55
CA HIS A 25 12.88 17.38 9.38
C HIS A 25 13.22 16.23 10.35
N LYS A 26 12.22 15.42 10.74
CA LYS A 26 12.36 14.23 11.60
C LYS A 26 12.69 12.95 10.84
N LEU A 27 12.59 12.97 9.51
CA LEU A 27 12.77 11.82 8.61
C LEU A 27 14.22 11.79 8.08
N PRO A 28 15.15 11.07 8.71
CA PRO A 28 16.51 10.99 8.21
C PRO A 28 16.56 10.12 6.94
N GLY A 29 17.30 10.60 5.95
CA GLY A 29 17.64 9.85 4.75
C GLY A 29 16.51 9.73 3.71
N ASN A 30 16.89 9.22 2.54
CA ASN A 30 15.99 9.15 1.38
C ASN A 30 14.88 8.13 1.56
N LYS A 31 15.10 7.06 2.35
CA LYS A 31 14.11 6.01 2.62
C LYS A 31 12.87 6.52 3.35
N ALA A 32 13.05 7.37 4.37
CA ALA A 32 11.94 7.89 5.15
C ALA A 32 11.16 8.97 4.36
N LYS A 33 11.85 9.80 3.58
CA LYS A 33 11.23 10.76 2.65
C LYS A 33 10.43 10.07 1.54
N PHE A 34 10.89 8.90 1.10
CA PHE A 34 10.19 8.08 0.11
C PHE A 34 8.78 7.66 0.59
N LEU A 35 8.56 7.49 1.90
CA LEU A 35 7.23 7.19 2.45
C LEU A 35 6.23 8.32 2.18
N VAL A 36 6.66 9.57 2.37
CA VAL A 36 5.82 10.75 2.11
C VAL A 36 5.50 10.84 0.61
N LEU A 37 6.48 10.53 -0.25
CA LEU A 37 6.28 10.48 -1.69
C LEU A 37 5.25 9.42 -2.10
N LEU A 38 5.25 8.25 -1.47
CA LEU A 38 4.25 7.20 -1.75
C LEU A 38 2.83 7.61 -1.33
N ILE A 39 2.66 8.32 -0.21
CA ILE A 39 1.34 8.85 0.21
C ILE A 39 0.84 9.90 -0.79
N TRP A 40 1.71 10.80 -1.25
CA TRP A 40 1.33 11.78 -2.27
C TRP A 40 1.04 11.11 -3.62
N PHE A 41 1.77 10.06 -3.98
CA PHE A 41 1.50 9.26 -5.16
C PHE A 41 0.11 8.61 -5.09
N SER A 42 -0.31 8.09 -3.92
CA SER A 42 -1.66 7.56 -3.75
C SER A 42 -2.73 8.66 -3.87
N ALA A 43 -2.52 9.84 -3.27
CA ALA A 43 -3.43 10.97 -3.40
C ALA A 43 -3.61 11.42 -4.86
N LEU A 44 -2.51 11.54 -5.60
CA LEU A 44 -2.54 11.88 -7.02
C LEU A 44 -3.26 10.82 -7.84
N THR A 45 -3.05 9.53 -7.53
CA THR A 45 -3.72 8.43 -8.23
C THR A 45 -5.23 8.50 -8.02
N GLU A 46 -5.72 8.85 -6.84
CA GLU A 46 -7.17 8.99 -6.61
C GLU A 46 -7.77 10.14 -7.44
N VAL A 47 -7.07 11.29 -7.54
CA VAL A 47 -7.49 12.40 -8.41
C VAL A 47 -7.55 11.93 -9.86
N VAL A 48 -6.46 11.33 -10.35
CA VAL A 48 -6.37 10.86 -11.73
C VAL A 48 -7.45 9.82 -11.99
N GLY A 49 -7.62 8.82 -11.12
CA GLY A 49 -8.60 7.75 -11.26
C GLY A 49 -10.05 8.24 -11.27
N TYR A 50 -10.35 9.31 -10.53
CA TYR A 50 -11.67 9.95 -10.54
C TYR A 50 -11.99 10.61 -11.88
N PHE A 51 -11.05 11.40 -12.43
CA PHE A 51 -11.26 12.13 -13.67
C PHE A 51 -10.92 11.34 -14.95
N PHE A 52 -10.20 10.22 -14.84
CA PHE A 52 -9.64 9.48 -15.98
C PHE A 52 -10.69 9.09 -17.03
N THR A 53 -11.83 8.56 -16.59
CA THR A 53 -12.89 8.13 -17.49
C THR A 53 -13.49 9.31 -18.25
N GLN A 54 -13.63 10.48 -17.60
CA GLN A 54 -14.13 11.69 -18.24
C GLN A 54 -13.15 12.24 -19.27
N TRP A 55 -11.84 12.17 -18.99
CA TRP A 55 -10.80 12.72 -19.87
C TRP A 55 -10.49 11.83 -21.07
N THR A 56 -10.58 10.51 -20.92
CA THR A 56 -10.07 9.55 -21.93
C THR A 56 -11.14 8.65 -22.54
N GLY A 57 -12.32 8.56 -21.92
CA GLY A 57 -13.34 7.58 -22.29
C GLY A 57 -12.99 6.12 -21.92
N LEU A 58 -11.81 5.88 -21.32
CA LEU A 58 -11.36 4.57 -20.87
C LEU A 58 -11.75 4.34 -19.40
N LEU A 59 -11.95 3.07 -19.01
CA LEU A 59 -12.24 2.74 -17.61
C LEU A 59 -11.04 3.05 -16.70
N ASN A 60 -11.30 3.42 -15.44
CA ASN A 60 -10.25 3.74 -14.48
C ASN A 60 -9.36 2.54 -14.07
N TYR A 61 -9.66 1.32 -14.52
CA TYR A 61 -8.84 0.13 -14.25
C TYR A 61 -7.39 0.29 -14.68
N TYR A 62 -7.10 1.02 -15.77
CA TYR A 62 -5.72 1.28 -16.21
C TYR A 62 -4.91 2.03 -15.15
N VAL A 63 -5.50 3.07 -14.57
CA VAL A 63 -4.88 3.89 -13.52
C VAL A 63 -4.61 3.05 -12.29
N TYR A 64 -5.61 2.30 -11.82
CA TYR A 64 -5.47 1.49 -10.62
C TYR A 64 -4.58 0.26 -10.79
N ASN A 65 -4.52 -0.35 -11.98
CA ASN A 65 -3.58 -1.44 -12.29
C ASN A 65 -2.13 -0.91 -12.33
N PHE A 66 -1.90 0.27 -12.91
CA PHE A 66 -0.58 0.92 -12.90
C PHE A 66 -0.16 1.31 -11.48
N TYR A 67 -1.06 1.93 -10.72
CA TYR A 67 -0.83 2.25 -9.31
C TYR A 67 -0.48 1.02 -8.48
N MET A 68 -1.21 -0.08 -8.69
CA MET A 68 -0.96 -1.36 -8.03
C MET A 68 0.45 -1.88 -8.33
N PHE A 69 0.88 -1.86 -9.59
CA PHE A 69 2.23 -2.25 -9.99
C PHE A 69 3.30 -1.40 -9.29
N VAL A 70 3.21 -0.07 -9.42
CA VAL A 70 4.19 0.86 -8.85
C VAL A 70 4.24 0.75 -7.32
N SER A 71 3.08 0.71 -6.67
CA SER A 71 2.98 0.70 -5.20
C SER A 71 3.54 -0.58 -4.61
N PHE A 72 3.14 -1.76 -5.10
CA PHE A 72 3.67 -3.02 -4.57
C PHE A 72 5.17 -3.17 -4.84
N SER A 73 5.66 -2.80 -6.03
CA SER A 73 7.10 -2.78 -6.30
C SER A 73 7.84 -1.86 -5.31
N ALA A 74 7.30 -0.65 -5.05
CA ALA A 74 7.87 0.27 -4.08
C ALA A 74 7.85 -0.28 -2.65
N TYR A 75 6.77 -0.91 -2.21
CA TYR A 75 6.67 -1.53 -0.88
C TYR A 75 7.67 -2.67 -0.71
N ILE A 76 7.83 -3.53 -1.72
CA ILE A 76 8.80 -4.64 -1.68
C ILE A 76 10.24 -4.10 -1.62
N LEU A 77 10.57 -3.09 -2.42
CA LEU A 77 11.89 -2.45 -2.40
C LEU A 77 12.17 -1.73 -1.08
N LEU A 78 11.16 -1.06 -0.51
CA LEU A 78 11.24 -0.45 0.81
C LEU A 78 11.54 -1.51 1.87
N LEU A 79 10.74 -2.58 1.93
CA LEU A 79 10.92 -3.69 2.88
C LEU A 79 12.30 -4.34 2.73
N ARG A 80 12.75 -4.62 1.49
CA ARG A 80 14.11 -5.10 1.21
C ARG A 80 15.18 -4.21 1.84
N SER A 81 15.02 -2.89 1.74
CA SER A 81 15.98 -1.91 2.26
C SER A 81 16.00 -1.82 3.79
N LEU A 82 14.96 -2.32 4.46
CA LEU A 82 14.77 -2.30 5.91
C LEU A 82 15.19 -3.62 6.57
N LEU A 83 15.14 -4.72 5.83
CA LEU A 83 15.63 -6.04 6.30
C LEU A 83 17.14 -5.98 6.57
N GLN A 84 17.56 -6.62 7.64
CA GLN A 84 18.94 -6.70 8.10
C GLN A 84 19.60 -8.01 7.66
N LYS A 85 18.89 -9.14 7.73
CA LYS A 85 19.46 -10.44 7.34
C LYS A 85 19.58 -10.54 5.83
N GLN A 86 20.74 -10.99 5.36
CA GLN A 86 21.01 -11.14 3.92
C GLN A 86 20.05 -12.14 3.26
N THR A 87 19.69 -13.23 3.96
CA THR A 87 18.72 -14.22 3.49
C THR A 87 17.37 -13.58 3.20
N ASN A 88 16.84 -12.77 4.13
CA ASN A 88 15.57 -12.08 3.96
C ASN A 88 15.62 -11.03 2.84
N ARG A 89 16.75 -10.35 2.66
CA ARG A 89 16.97 -9.44 1.51
C ARG A 89 16.92 -10.16 0.17
N ILE A 90 17.49 -11.37 0.10
CA ILE A 90 17.43 -12.22 -1.11
C ILE A 90 15.98 -12.66 -1.35
N SER A 91 15.27 -13.11 -0.32
CA SER A 91 13.84 -13.44 -0.42
C SER A 91 13.01 -12.27 -0.95
N ALA A 92 13.30 -11.03 -0.54
CA ALA A 92 12.61 -9.85 -1.06
C ALA A 92 12.87 -9.60 -2.56
N VAL A 93 14.07 -9.88 -3.07
CA VAL A 93 14.36 -9.80 -4.51
C VAL A 93 13.60 -10.89 -5.27
N LEU A 94 13.59 -12.12 -4.76
CA LEU A 94 12.85 -13.23 -5.38
C LEU A 94 11.34 -12.93 -5.42
N PHE A 95 10.79 -12.38 -4.34
CA PHE A 95 9.39 -11.98 -4.30
C PHE A 95 9.06 -10.79 -5.21
N LEU A 96 9.99 -9.84 -5.39
CA LEU A 96 9.84 -8.78 -6.39
C LEU A 96 9.73 -9.37 -7.79
N MET A 97 10.64 -10.30 -8.14
CA MET A 97 10.60 -10.98 -9.43
C MET A 97 9.30 -11.76 -9.62
N LEU A 98 8.85 -12.48 -8.59
CA LEU A 98 7.56 -13.19 -8.60
C LEU A 98 6.38 -12.26 -8.88
N PHE A 99 6.33 -11.11 -8.19
CA PHE A 99 5.26 -10.12 -8.39
C PHE A 99 5.28 -9.55 -9.82
N ILE A 100 6.46 -9.16 -10.32
CA ILE A 100 6.62 -8.62 -11.68
C ILE A 100 6.17 -9.66 -12.72
N ILE A 101 6.61 -10.91 -12.58
CA ILE A 101 6.20 -12.01 -13.47
C ILE A 101 4.68 -12.19 -13.41
N SER A 102 4.08 -12.22 -12.22
CA SER A 102 2.63 -12.34 -12.05
C SER A 102 1.87 -11.20 -12.75
N PHE A 103 2.38 -9.97 -12.68
CA PHE A 103 1.78 -8.81 -13.34
C PHE A 103 1.77 -8.96 -14.87
N PHE A 104 2.91 -9.31 -15.46
CA PHE A 104 3.00 -9.51 -16.91
C PHE A 104 2.22 -10.73 -17.39
N LEU A 105 2.15 -11.81 -16.60
CA LEU A 105 1.30 -12.96 -16.91
C LEU A 105 -0.18 -12.56 -17.00
N ASN A 106 -0.65 -11.67 -16.13
CA ASN A 106 -2.04 -11.17 -16.22
C ASN A 106 -2.29 -10.38 -17.51
N ILE A 107 -1.34 -9.55 -17.94
CA ILE A 107 -1.44 -8.83 -19.23
C ILE A 107 -1.54 -9.82 -20.40
N LEU A 108 -0.72 -10.88 -20.38
CA LEU A 108 -0.72 -11.90 -21.43
C LEU A 108 -2.02 -12.73 -21.45
N TYR A 109 -2.55 -13.09 -20.27
CA TYR A 109 -3.76 -13.91 -20.14
C TYR A 109 -5.03 -13.14 -20.56
N TYR A 110 -5.13 -11.86 -20.19
CA TYR A 110 -6.29 -11.00 -20.49
C TYR A 110 -6.14 -10.17 -21.77
N LYS A 111 -5.23 -10.54 -22.68
CA LYS A 111 -4.91 -9.78 -23.90
C LYS A 111 -6.13 -9.37 -24.76
N LYS A 112 -7.24 -10.13 -24.70
CA LYS A 112 -8.48 -9.86 -25.44
C LYS A 112 -9.45 -8.90 -24.74
N ASP A 113 -9.33 -8.73 -23.42
CA ASP A 113 -10.21 -7.87 -22.63
C ASP A 113 -9.37 -7.16 -21.55
N ILE A 114 -8.85 -5.99 -21.91
CA ILE A 114 -7.94 -5.20 -21.07
C ILE A 114 -8.70 -4.38 -20.03
N ASN A 115 -10.04 -4.38 -20.09
CA ASN A 115 -10.93 -3.62 -19.22
C ASN A 115 -11.23 -4.33 -17.89
N HIS A 116 -10.21 -4.98 -17.32
CA HIS A 116 -10.33 -5.73 -16.06
C HIS A 116 -9.31 -5.31 -15.03
N SER A 117 -9.71 -5.40 -13.77
CA SER A 117 -8.78 -5.31 -12.64
C SER A 117 -7.93 -6.58 -12.55
N PHE A 118 -6.62 -6.42 -12.34
CA PHE A 118 -5.67 -7.52 -12.22
C PHE A 118 -5.71 -8.15 -10.81
N THR A 119 -6.86 -8.70 -10.42
CA THR A 119 -7.11 -9.22 -9.06
C THR A 119 -6.10 -10.29 -8.63
N TYR A 120 -5.64 -11.16 -9.54
CA TYR A 120 -4.66 -12.20 -9.21
C TYR A 120 -3.27 -11.62 -8.91
N SER A 121 -2.83 -10.61 -9.67
CA SER A 121 -1.56 -9.92 -9.38
C SER A 121 -1.67 -9.10 -8.10
N PHE A 122 -2.83 -8.49 -7.86
CA PHE A 122 -3.11 -7.83 -6.59
C PHE A 122 -2.98 -8.82 -5.42
N ALA A 123 -3.58 -10.02 -5.52
CA ALA A 123 -3.47 -11.06 -4.49
C ALA A 123 -2.02 -11.49 -4.24
N VAL A 124 -1.24 -11.74 -5.29
CA VAL A 124 0.20 -12.05 -5.17
C VAL A 124 0.95 -10.91 -4.50
N GLY A 125 0.69 -9.66 -4.89
CA GLY A 125 1.29 -8.46 -4.30
C GLY A 125 1.01 -8.35 -2.80
N VAL A 126 -0.25 -8.52 -2.38
CA VAL A 126 -0.63 -8.49 -0.96
C VAL A 126 0.06 -9.60 -0.18
N ILE A 127 0.05 -10.84 -0.67
CA ILE A 127 0.67 -11.98 0.02
C ILE A 127 2.18 -11.76 0.19
N VAL A 128 2.85 -11.32 -0.88
CA VAL A 128 4.28 -11.01 -0.85
C VAL A 128 4.60 -9.92 0.16
N VAL A 129 3.88 -8.78 0.12
CA VAL A 129 4.11 -7.67 1.05
C VAL A 129 3.80 -8.09 2.48
N MET A 130 2.76 -8.89 2.70
CA MET A 130 2.44 -9.44 4.01
C MET A 130 3.58 -10.31 4.54
N MET A 131 4.07 -11.28 3.76
CA MET A 131 5.19 -12.15 4.16
C MET A 131 6.44 -11.34 4.48
N LEU A 132 6.81 -10.37 3.64
CA LEU A 132 7.97 -9.51 3.87
C LEU A 132 7.82 -8.61 5.10
N SER A 133 6.61 -8.10 5.34
CA SER A 133 6.30 -7.31 6.54
C SER A 133 6.43 -8.16 7.79
N CYS A 134 5.95 -9.41 7.77
CA CYS A 134 6.14 -10.36 8.87
C CYS A 134 7.64 -10.63 9.12
N LEU A 135 8.44 -10.85 8.08
CA LEU A 135 9.89 -11.03 8.23
C LEU A 135 10.56 -9.81 8.87
N TYR A 136 10.17 -8.61 8.44
CA TYR A 136 10.65 -7.36 9.02
C TYR A 136 10.28 -7.23 10.51
N LEU A 137 9.03 -7.52 10.87
CA LEU A 137 8.58 -7.47 12.26
C LEU A 137 9.33 -8.50 13.14
N VAL A 138 9.52 -9.72 12.63
CA VAL A 138 10.31 -10.77 13.30
C VAL A 138 11.75 -10.34 13.52
N GLU A 139 12.39 -9.69 12.54
CA GLU A 139 13.76 -9.15 12.72
C GLU A 139 13.80 -8.04 13.77
N ILE A 140 12.82 -7.14 13.78
CA ILE A 140 12.76 -6.08 14.79
C ILE A 140 12.62 -6.66 16.18
N PHE A 141 11.69 -7.60 16.38
CA PHE A 141 11.44 -8.20 17.69
C PHE A 141 12.62 -9.02 18.21
N ASN A 142 13.40 -9.64 17.30
CA ASN A 142 14.62 -10.36 17.67
C ASN A 142 15.86 -9.45 17.78
N SER A 143 15.72 -8.13 17.62
CA SER A 143 16.83 -7.19 17.70
C SER A 143 16.75 -6.33 18.96
N ASN A 144 17.87 -5.72 19.34
CA ASN A 144 17.92 -4.71 20.40
C ASN A 144 17.04 -3.48 20.11
N LYS A 145 16.50 -3.33 18.88
CA LYS A 145 15.55 -2.26 18.51
C LYS A 145 14.14 -2.48 19.09
N ILE A 146 13.83 -3.64 19.68
CA ILE A 146 12.51 -3.94 20.28
C ILE A 146 12.07 -2.93 21.35
N LEU A 147 13.00 -2.32 22.10
CA LEU A 147 12.63 -1.36 23.15
C LEU A 147 12.05 -0.05 22.58
N ASN A 148 12.37 0.29 21.32
CA ASN A 148 12.04 1.59 20.71
C ASN A 148 11.40 1.46 19.32
N PHE A 149 10.86 0.29 18.92
CA PHE A 149 10.28 0.11 17.59
C PHE A 149 9.14 1.11 17.31
N LYS A 150 8.37 1.48 18.33
CA LYS A 150 7.27 2.46 18.25
C LYS A 150 7.76 3.86 17.85
N LYS A 151 9.05 4.16 18.00
CA LYS A 151 9.65 5.43 17.59
C LYS A 151 10.17 5.42 16.15
N SER A 152 10.04 4.30 15.44
CA SER A 152 10.39 4.17 14.02
C SER A 152 9.19 4.48 13.13
N VAL A 153 9.35 5.38 12.16
CA VAL A 153 8.30 5.67 11.16
C VAL A 153 8.00 4.44 10.33
N PHE A 154 9.03 3.64 10.01
CA PHE A 154 8.91 2.47 9.16
C PHE A 154 7.99 1.41 9.78
N PHE A 155 8.03 1.24 11.10
CA PHE A 155 7.13 0.33 11.80
C PHE A 155 5.66 0.72 11.59
N TRP A 156 5.32 1.98 11.87
CA TRP A 156 3.94 2.48 11.71
C TRP A 156 3.49 2.47 10.25
N TYR A 157 4.40 2.76 9.31
CA TYR A 157 4.10 2.72 7.90
C TYR A 157 3.81 1.29 7.41
N ILE A 158 4.64 0.32 7.79
CA ILE A 158 4.41 -1.09 7.45
C ILE A 158 3.12 -1.62 8.11
N LEU A 159 2.84 -1.19 9.34
CA LEU A 159 1.57 -1.51 10.01
C LEU A 159 0.37 -0.96 9.23
N GLY A 160 0.43 0.29 8.76
CA GLY A 160 -0.64 0.88 7.93
C GLY A 160 -0.85 0.13 6.60
N ILE A 161 0.24 -0.28 5.94
CA ILE A 161 0.17 -1.12 4.73
C ILE A 161 -0.57 -2.44 5.02
N LEU A 162 -0.20 -3.12 6.11
CA LEU A 162 -0.82 -4.38 6.50
C LEU A 162 -2.31 -4.22 6.83
N VAL A 163 -2.64 -3.21 7.65
CA VAL A 163 -4.02 -2.91 8.06
C VAL A 163 -4.91 -2.63 6.86
N PHE A 164 -4.39 -2.01 5.80
CA PHE A 164 -5.16 -1.81 4.57
C PHE A 164 -5.23 -3.07 3.70
N HIS A 165 -4.09 -3.61 3.29
CA HIS A 165 -4.05 -4.60 2.21
C HIS A 165 -4.53 -5.99 2.65
N VAL A 166 -4.23 -6.40 3.89
CA VAL A 166 -4.57 -7.74 4.37
C VAL A 166 -6.08 -7.95 4.44
N PRO A 167 -6.91 -7.00 4.94
CA PRO A 167 -8.36 -7.14 4.90
C PRO A 167 -8.99 -6.87 3.52
N VAL A 168 -8.40 -5.99 2.69
CA VAL A 168 -8.91 -5.74 1.32
C VAL A 168 -8.86 -7.00 0.47
N LEU A 169 -7.82 -7.83 0.59
CA LEU A 169 -7.68 -9.04 -0.21
C LEU A 169 -8.84 -10.04 -0.06
N PRO A 170 -9.17 -10.58 1.13
CA PRO A 170 -10.28 -11.50 1.28
C PRO A 170 -11.62 -10.83 0.92
N PHE A 171 -11.77 -9.53 1.14
CA PHE A 171 -12.96 -8.78 0.73
C PHE A 171 -13.11 -8.75 -0.81
N MET A 172 -12.04 -8.44 -1.55
CA MET A 172 -12.05 -8.46 -3.01
C MET A 172 -12.27 -9.87 -3.58
N LEU A 173 -11.65 -10.89 -2.99
CA LEU A 173 -11.85 -12.28 -3.40
C LEU A 173 -13.28 -12.74 -3.12
N ALA A 174 -13.87 -12.33 -2.00
CA ALA A 174 -15.24 -12.69 -1.65
C ALA A 174 -16.25 -12.13 -2.67
N ILE A 175 -16.12 -10.87 -3.07
CA ILE A 175 -16.96 -10.26 -4.11
C ILE A 175 -16.81 -11.03 -5.44
N LYS A 176 -15.58 -11.39 -5.82
CA LYS A 176 -15.30 -12.06 -7.09
C LYS A 176 -15.78 -13.53 -7.11
N TRP A 177 -15.61 -14.28 -6.02
CA TRP A 177 -15.86 -15.73 -5.98
C TRP A 177 -17.26 -16.10 -5.50
N PHE A 178 -17.83 -15.36 -4.55
CA PHE A 178 -19.16 -15.66 -4.04
C PHE A 178 -20.28 -14.99 -4.84
N LEU A 179 -19.95 -14.25 -5.92
CA LEU A 179 -20.91 -13.53 -6.77
C LEU A 179 -21.87 -12.66 -5.94
N ILE A 180 -21.43 -12.22 -4.76
CA ILE A 180 -22.22 -11.34 -3.91
C ILE A 180 -22.38 -10.06 -4.71
N LYS A 181 -23.64 -9.69 -4.99
CA LYS A 181 -23.96 -8.45 -5.69
C LYS A 181 -23.24 -7.32 -4.95
N GLN A 182 -22.31 -6.66 -5.63
CA GLN A 182 -21.47 -5.64 -5.02
C GLN A 182 -22.38 -4.50 -4.56
N ASP A 183 -22.62 -4.42 -3.26
CA ASP A 183 -23.26 -3.27 -2.67
C ASP A 183 -22.21 -2.15 -2.59
N GLU A 184 -22.35 -1.15 -3.45
CA GLU A 184 -21.42 -0.02 -3.53
C GLU A 184 -21.30 0.73 -2.20
N SER A 185 -22.36 0.73 -1.39
CA SER A 185 -22.39 1.34 -0.07
C SER A 185 -21.51 0.58 0.91
N VAL A 186 -21.61 -0.76 0.94
CA VAL A 186 -20.76 -1.63 1.79
C VAL A 186 -19.30 -1.55 1.34
N PHE A 187 -19.05 -1.63 0.04
CA PHE A 187 -17.71 -1.52 -0.53
C PHE A 187 -17.04 -0.20 -0.18
N SER A 188 -17.76 0.92 -0.33
CA SER A 188 -17.27 2.26 0.00
C SER A 188 -16.98 2.42 1.49
N LEU A 189 -17.84 1.89 2.36
CA LEU A 189 -17.66 1.92 3.81
C LEU A 189 -16.41 1.13 4.24
N VAL A 190 -16.25 -0.11 3.76
CA VAL A 190 -15.09 -0.95 4.08
C VAL A 190 -13.79 -0.28 3.65
N LEU A 191 -13.73 0.20 2.39
CA LEU A 191 -12.54 0.90 1.91
C LEU A 191 -12.24 2.17 2.70
N PHE A 192 -13.26 2.94 3.07
CA PHE A 192 -13.07 4.15 3.87
C PHE A 192 -12.50 3.84 5.25
N ILE A 193 -13.04 2.85 5.97
CA ILE A 193 -12.54 2.45 7.30
C ILE A 193 -11.08 1.98 7.21
N LEU A 194 -10.76 1.14 6.22
CA LEU A 194 -9.39 0.63 6.08
C LEU A 194 -8.39 1.74 5.73
N ASN A 195 -8.78 2.69 4.87
CA ASN A 195 -7.96 3.87 4.60
C ASN A 195 -7.81 4.75 5.84
N PHE A 196 -8.89 4.99 6.59
CA PHE A 196 -8.86 5.76 7.83
C PHE A 196 -7.88 5.16 8.84
N LEU A 197 -7.92 3.85 9.04
CA LEU A 197 -7.00 3.15 9.94
C LEU A 197 -5.55 3.24 9.43
N ALA A 198 -5.31 2.99 8.15
CA ALA A 198 -3.96 3.05 7.57
C ALA A 198 -3.35 4.46 7.65
N HIS A 199 -4.10 5.49 7.27
CA HIS A 199 -3.65 6.88 7.36
C HIS A 199 -3.47 7.33 8.81
N SER A 200 -4.27 6.82 9.75
CA SER A 200 -4.04 7.02 11.19
C SER A 200 -2.69 6.44 11.61
N CYS A 201 -2.34 5.23 11.19
CA CYS A 201 -1.01 4.66 11.43
C CYS A 201 0.10 5.55 10.85
N TYR A 202 -0.04 6.06 9.62
CA TYR A 202 0.96 6.93 9.01
C TYR A 202 1.16 8.24 9.79
N ILE A 203 0.06 8.89 10.18
CA ILE A 203 0.09 10.12 10.98
C ILE A 203 0.77 9.87 12.32
N ILE A 204 0.39 8.79 13.02
CA ILE A 204 1.02 8.39 14.28
C ILE A 204 2.53 8.19 14.08
N GLY A 205 2.92 7.50 12.99
CA GLY A 205 4.31 7.29 12.63
C GLY A 205 5.08 8.60 12.44
N PHE A 206 4.52 9.58 11.73
CA PHE A 206 5.17 10.87 11.54
C PHE A 206 5.29 11.67 12.84
N VAL A 207 4.25 11.67 13.67
CA VAL A 207 4.19 12.46 14.91
C VAL A 207 5.11 11.91 16.00
N TRP A 208 5.04 10.60 16.27
CA TRP A 208 5.81 9.96 17.35
C TRP A 208 7.21 9.50 16.97
N SER A 209 7.57 9.58 15.68
CA SER A 209 8.92 9.20 15.30
C SER A 209 10.00 10.12 15.82
N GLU A 210 11.14 9.52 16.12
CA GLU A 210 12.35 10.23 16.51
C GLU A 210 13.48 9.92 15.54
N LYS A 211 14.16 10.96 15.07
CA LYS A 211 15.22 10.89 14.06
C LYS A 211 16.28 9.82 14.38
N LYS A 212 16.60 9.60 15.66
CA LYS A 212 17.60 8.61 16.12
C LYS A 212 17.23 7.15 15.77
N TYR A 213 15.96 6.82 15.61
CA TYR A 213 15.47 5.44 15.40
C TYR A 213 15.06 5.14 13.95
N ASN A 214 15.28 6.08 13.03
CA ASN A 214 14.84 6.01 11.64
C ASN A 214 15.97 5.60 10.66
N TYR A 215 16.93 4.77 11.10
CA TYR A 215 18.06 4.28 10.29
C TYR A 215 18.02 2.76 10.04
#